data_AF-A0A7L4IE28-F1
#
_entry.id   AF-A0A7L4IE28-F1
#
_cell.length_a   1.000
_cell.length_b   1.000
_cell.length_c   1.000
_cell.angle_alpha   90.00
_cell.angle_beta   90.00
_cell.angle_gamma   90.00
#
_symmetry.space_group_name_H-M   'P 1'
#
loop_
_entity.id
_entity.type
_entity.pdbx_description
1 polymer ?
#
loop_
_entity_poly.entity_id
_entity_poly.type
_entity_poly.pdbx_seq_one_letter_code
_entity_poly.pdbx_strand_id
1 'polypeptide(L)'
;LEQPLQNFTVCLRSYTDLTRPYSLFSYATKAQDNEILLFKPKPGEYRLYVGGKFVTFHVPEGHRDWEHVCASWESTTGIAGFWFNGKPWPRKGLQKGYTVGA
;
A
#
# COMPACT_ATOMS: atom_id res chain seq x y z
N LEU A 1 -12.38 7.13 21.85
CA LEU A 1 -11.10 6.39 21.92
C LEU A 1 -10.99 5.63 20.59
N GLU A 2 -10.42 6.26 19.57
CA GLU A 2 -10.12 5.53 18.33
C GLU A 2 -8.94 4.61 18.64
N GLN A 3 -9.13 3.30 18.43
CA GLN A 3 -8.08 2.34 18.69
C GLN A 3 -7.09 2.38 17.53
N PRO A 4 -5.78 2.51 17.80
CA PRO A 4 -4.80 2.52 16.75
C PRO A 4 -4.70 1.17 16.03
N LEU A 5 -4.34 1.22 14.74
CA LEU A 5 -4.22 0.05 13.88
C LEU A 5 -2.82 -0.57 14.04
N GLN A 6 -2.78 -1.80 14.55
CA GLN A 6 -1.55 -2.59 14.62
C GLN A 6 -1.29 -3.38 13.33
N ASN A 7 -2.36 -3.89 12.71
CA ASN A 7 -2.30 -4.70 11.50
C ASN A 7 -3.44 -4.27 10.58
N PHE A 8 -3.21 -4.28 9.27
CA PHE A 8 -4.28 -4.01 8.31
C PHE A 8 -4.09 -4.75 6.99
N THR A 9 -5.18 -4.84 6.23
CA THR A 9 -5.16 -5.21 4.81
C THR A 9 -6.13 -4.32 4.05
N VAL A 10 -5.69 -3.77 2.93
CA VAL A 10 -6.52 -2.99 2.00
C VAL A 10 -6.54 -3.72 0.67
N CYS A 11 -7.73 -3.94 0.11
CA CYS A 11 -7.92 -4.51 -1.22
C CYS A 11 -8.86 -3.61 -2.02
N LEU A 12 -8.52 -3.36 -3.29
CA LEU A 12 -9.35 -2.60 -4.21
C LEU A 12 -9.13 -3.04 -5.65
N ARG A 13 -10.10 -2.70 -6.52
CA ARG A 13 -9.96 -2.78 -7.97
C ARG A 13 -9.93 -1.37 -8.54
N SER A 14 -9.00 -1.12 -9.45
CA SER A 14 -8.91 0.15 -10.17
C SER A 14 -8.72 -0.10 -11.65
N TYR A 15 -9.30 0.76 -12.47
CA TYR A 15 -9.05 0.79 -13.91
C TYR A 15 -8.91 2.25 -14.34
N THR A 16 -7.78 2.58 -14.95
CA THR A 16 -7.44 3.93 -15.39
C THR A 16 -6.42 3.88 -16.53
N ASP A 17 -6.41 4.93 -17.35
CA ASP A 17 -5.45 5.19 -18.41
C ASP A 17 -4.36 6.20 -17.98
N LEU A 18 -4.38 6.66 -16.73
CA LEU A 18 -3.39 7.59 -16.19
C LEU A 18 -1.99 6.96 -16.15
N THR A 19 -1.04 7.62 -16.81
CA THR A 19 0.39 7.28 -16.76
C THR A 19 1.17 8.12 -15.74
N ARG A 20 0.60 9.25 -15.31
CA ARG A 20 1.15 10.12 -14.25
C ARG A 20 1.02 9.46 -12.88
N PRO A 21 1.75 9.91 -11.85
CA PRO A 21 1.58 9.41 -10.49
C PRO A 21 0.17 9.69 -9.93
N TYR A 22 -0.42 8.73 -9.23
CA TYR A 22 -1.71 8.91 -8.53
C TYR A 22 -1.84 8.02 -7.28
N SER A 23 -2.68 8.46 -6.34
CA SER A 23 -3.05 7.69 -5.17
C SER A 23 -4.23 6.76 -5.48
N LEU A 24 -4.15 5.52 -5.00
CA LEU A 24 -5.25 4.55 -5.03
C LEU A 24 -6.05 4.59 -3.74
N PHE A 25 -5.35 4.76 -2.62
CA PHE A 25 -5.93 4.86 -1.28
C PHE A 25 -5.04 5.74 -0.42
N SER A 26 -5.63 6.77 0.21
CA SER A 26 -4.92 7.70 1.09
C SER A 26 -5.65 7.84 2.42
N TYR A 27 -4.95 7.50 3.49
CA TYR A 27 -5.37 7.72 4.87
C TYR A 27 -4.29 8.53 5.58
N ALA A 28 -4.71 9.62 6.22
CA ALA A 28 -3.86 10.50 7.00
C ALA A 28 -4.46 10.69 8.39
N THR A 29 -3.61 10.95 9.37
CA THR A 29 -4.03 11.31 10.72
C THR A 29 -3.82 12.81 10.93
N LYS A 30 -4.22 13.32 12.09
CA LYS A 30 -3.92 14.71 12.45
C LYS A 30 -2.41 14.97 12.58
N ALA A 31 -1.63 13.94 12.92
CA ALA A 31 -0.21 14.06 13.21
C ALA A 31 0.70 13.67 12.03
N GLN A 32 0.23 12.80 11.13
CA GLN A 32 1.07 12.19 10.12
C GLN A 32 0.36 12.08 8.76
N ASP A 33 0.98 12.65 7.74
CA ASP A 33 0.62 12.45 6.35
C ASP A 33 1.10 11.07 5.86
N ASN A 34 0.49 10.54 4.80
CA ASN A 34 0.87 9.22 4.25
C ASN A 34 0.92 8.13 5.33
N GLU A 35 0.00 8.21 6.30
CA GLU A 35 -0.08 7.28 7.42
C GLU A 35 -0.33 5.86 6.90
N ILE A 36 -1.29 5.73 5.99
CA ILE A 36 -1.41 4.59 5.08
C ILE A 36 -1.64 5.17 3.68
N LEU A 37 -0.74 4.88 2.75
CA LEU A 37 -0.90 5.28 1.35
C LEU A 37 -0.57 4.11 0.43
N LEU A 38 -1.52 3.74 -0.43
CA LEU A 38 -1.27 2.90 -1.58
C LEU A 38 -1.16 3.79 -2.81
N PHE A 39 0.04 3.92 -3.34
CA PHE A 39 0.38 4.87 -4.39
C PHE A 39 0.88 4.16 -5.64
N LYS A 40 0.47 4.64 -6.81
CA LYS A 40 1.01 4.20 -8.09
C LYS A 40 1.86 5.33 -8.69
N PRO A 41 3.20 5.32 -8.52
CA PRO A 41 4.05 6.39 -9.03
C PRO A 41 4.14 6.40 -10.57
N LYS A 42 4.04 5.24 -11.20
CA LYS A 42 4.07 5.04 -12.65
C LYS A 42 3.52 3.65 -13.00
N PRO A 43 3.23 3.35 -14.29
CA PRO A 43 2.93 1.99 -14.72
C PRO A 43 3.97 0.98 -14.23
N GLY A 44 3.52 -0.22 -13.86
CA GLY A 44 4.39 -1.30 -13.39
C GLY A 44 4.95 -1.15 -11.97
N GLU A 45 4.61 -0.08 -11.24
CA GLU A 45 5.13 0.16 -9.89
C GLU A 45 4.00 0.53 -8.91
N TYR A 46 4.03 -0.06 -7.71
CA TYR A 46 3.18 0.29 -6.58
C TYR A 46 4.02 0.58 -5.35
N ARG A 47 3.57 1.49 -4.50
CA ARG A 47 4.19 1.78 -3.21
C ARG A 47 3.17 1.67 -2.10
N LEU A 48 3.53 0.95 -1.05
CA LEU A 48 2.79 0.95 0.22
C LEU A 48 3.56 1.81 1.21
N TYR A 49 2.91 2.85 1.72
CA TYR A 49 3.40 3.66 2.82
C TYR A 49 2.72 3.26 4.12
N VAL A 50 3.52 3.27 5.19
CA VAL A 50 3.08 3.21 6.59
C VAL A 50 3.91 4.24 7.36
N GLY A 51 3.26 5.14 8.10
CA GLY A 51 3.94 6.16 8.91
C GLY A 51 4.94 7.00 8.11
N GLY A 52 4.58 7.39 6.88
CA GLY A 52 5.44 8.19 6.01
C GLY A 52 6.65 7.47 5.37
N LYS A 53 6.92 6.20 5.70
CA LYS A 53 7.93 5.37 5.02
C LYS A 53 7.26 4.40 4.07
N PHE A 54 7.96 3.97 3.02
CA PHE A 54 7.38 3.07 2.01
C PHE A 54 8.29 1.95 1.55
N VAL A 55 7.64 0.93 1.00
CA VAL A 55 8.27 -0.09 0.15
C VAL A 55 7.67 -0.06 -1.24
N THR A 56 8.46 -0.45 -2.23
CA THR A 56 8.06 -0.46 -3.65
C THR A 56 7.87 -1.88 -4.15
N PHE A 57 6.79 -2.17 -4.87
CA PHE A 57 6.53 -3.43 -5.55
C PHE A 57 6.51 -3.20 -7.05
N HIS A 58 7.27 -4.01 -7.79
CA HIS A 58 7.31 -3.98 -9.25
C HIS A 58 6.42 -5.09 -9.79
N VAL A 59 5.50 -4.74 -10.69
CA VAL A 59 4.58 -5.66 -11.35
C VAL A 59 4.77 -5.56 -12.87
N PRO A 60 4.39 -6.58 -13.64
CA PRO A 60 4.30 -6.43 -15.10
C PRO A 60 3.37 -5.26 -15.45
N GLU A 61 3.77 -4.44 -16.42
CA GLU A 61 2.88 -3.41 -16.95
C GLU A 61 1.67 -4.10 -17.61
N GLY A 62 0.48 -3.81 -17.09
CA GLY A 62 -0.76 -4.34 -17.63
C GLY A 62 -1.13 -3.64 -18.94
N HIS A 63 -1.75 -4.39 -19.85
CA HIS A 63 -2.56 -3.79 -20.91
C HIS A 63 -3.82 -3.26 -20.26
N ARG A 64 -4.23 -2.02 -20.62
CA ARG A 64 -5.41 -1.28 -20.11
C ARG A 64 -6.58 -2.20 -19.71
N ASP A 65 -6.60 -2.62 -18.45
CA ASP A 65 -7.59 -3.53 -17.87
C ASP A 65 -7.67 -3.26 -16.36
N TRP A 66 -8.63 -3.90 -15.71
CA TRP A 66 -8.80 -3.86 -14.26
C TRP A 66 -7.61 -4.48 -13.54
N GLU A 67 -7.02 -3.70 -12.64
CA GLU A 67 -6.00 -4.18 -11.71
C GLU A 67 -6.65 -4.38 -10.34
N HIS A 68 -6.57 -5.60 -9.82
CA HIS A 68 -6.94 -5.92 -8.44
C HIS A 68 -5.68 -5.97 -7.57
N VAL A 69 -5.59 -5.08 -6.59
CA VAL A 69 -4.45 -5.00 -5.69
C VAL A 69 -4.89 -5.14 -4.25
N CYS A 70 -4.14 -5.95 -3.50
CA CYS A 70 -4.21 -6.01 -2.05
C CYS A 70 -2.83 -5.67 -1.46
N ALA A 71 -2.83 -4.95 -0.34
CA ALA A 71 -1.64 -4.67 0.44
C ALA A 71 -1.95 -4.89 1.91
N SER A 72 -1.06 -5.60 2.61
CA SER A 72 -1.17 -5.84 4.04
C SER A 72 0.07 -5.39 4.77
N TRP A 73 -0.07 -5.08 6.05
CA TRP A 73 1.05 -4.78 6.93
C TRP A 73 0.75 -5.21 8.36
N GLU A 74 1.77 -5.70 9.06
CA GLU A 74 1.70 -6.17 10.44
C GLU A 74 2.77 -5.47 11.28
N SER A 75 2.38 -4.76 12.34
CA SER A 75 3.29 -4.00 13.21
C SER A 75 4.38 -4.87 13.82
N THR A 76 4.01 -5.99 14.46
CA THR A 76 4.91 -6.82 15.25
C THR A 76 6.14 -7.28 14.45
N THR A 77 5.94 -7.66 13.20
CA THR A 77 7.00 -8.15 12.31
C THR A 77 7.53 -7.07 11.36
N GLY A 78 6.73 -6.03 11.10
CA GLY A 78 6.97 -5.04 10.06
C GLY A 78 6.83 -5.64 8.65
N ILE A 79 6.13 -6.76 8.47
CA ILE A 79 6.03 -7.40 7.16
C ILE A 79 4.92 -6.74 6.35
N ALA A 80 5.29 -6.19 5.19
CA ALA A 80 4.39 -5.76 4.14
C ALA A 80 4.15 -6.89 3.13
N GLY A 81 2.88 -7.28 2.99
CA GLY A 81 2.39 -8.19 1.95
C GLY A 81 1.78 -7.42 0.79
N PHE A 82 1.92 -7.94 -0.43
CA PHE A 82 1.32 -7.36 -1.62
C PHE A 82 0.83 -8.45 -2.57
N TRP A 83 -0.33 -8.23 -3.17
CA TRP A 83 -0.91 -9.10 -4.17
C TRP A 83 -1.37 -8.27 -5.36
N PHE A 84 -1.04 -8.73 -6.55
CA PHE A 84 -1.49 -8.14 -7.81
C PHE A 84 -2.21 -9.21 -8.64
N ASN A 85 -3.46 -8.92 -9.00
CA ASN A 85 -4.38 -9.84 -9.67
C ASN A 85 -4.43 -11.23 -9.00
N GLY A 86 -4.49 -11.23 -7.67
CA GLY A 86 -4.60 -12.45 -6.85
C GLY A 86 -3.29 -13.23 -6.67
N LYS A 87 -2.20 -12.88 -7.36
CA LYS A 87 -0.90 -13.51 -7.18
C LYS A 87 -0.13 -12.79 -6.05
N PRO A 88 0.57 -13.51 -5.16
CA PRO A 88 1.38 -12.91 -4.11
C PRO A 88 2.74 -12.42 -4.64
N TRP A 89 3.22 -11.29 -4.12
CA TRP A 89 4.56 -10.76 -4.38
C TRP A 89 5.53 -11.04 -3.23
N PRO A 90 6.86 -10.96 -3.47
CA PRO A 90 7.85 -11.05 -2.41
C PRO A 90 7.57 -10.07 -1.27
N ARG A 91 7.51 -10.60 -0.05
CA ARG A 91 7.29 -9.83 1.19
C ARG A 91 8.43 -8.85 1.42
N LYS A 92 8.13 -7.71 2.04
CA LYS A 92 9.12 -6.65 2.34
C LYS A 92 9.01 -6.19 3.79
N GLY A 93 10.12 -5.72 4.35
CA GLY A 93 10.13 -5.09 5.67
C GLY A 93 9.75 -3.62 5.58
N LEU A 94 8.85 -3.17 6.46
CA LEU A 94 8.38 -1.80 6.59
C LEU A 94 7.96 -1.54 8.04
N GLN A 95 8.52 -0.51 8.68
CA GLN A 95 8.00 0.04 9.95
C GLN A 95 7.72 -0.98 11.08
N LYS A 96 8.64 -1.91 11.37
CA LYS A 96 8.45 -2.85 12.49
C LYS A 96 8.23 -2.11 13.82
N GLY A 97 7.19 -2.50 14.56
CA GLY A 97 6.80 -1.93 15.85
C GLY A 97 6.06 -0.60 15.76
N TYR A 98 5.79 -0.09 14.56
CA TYR A 98 5.02 1.14 14.38
C TYR A 98 3.55 0.93 14.73
N THR A 99 2.82 1.99 15.01
CA THR A 99 1.39 1.92 15.33
C THR A 99 0.67 3.00 14.57
N VAL A 100 -0.28 2.62 13.72
CA VAL A 100 -1.01 3.57 12.88
C VAL A 100 -2.07 4.30 13.71
N GLY A 101 -2.06 5.63 13.70
CA GLY A 101 -2.99 6.47 14.45
C GLY A 101 -2.71 6.53 15.96
N ALA A 102 -1.49 6.18 16.38
CA ALA A 102 -1.02 6.43 17.74
C ALA A 102 -0.83 7.92 18.05
#